data_AF-A0A7H8MJA9-F1
#
_entry.id   AF-A0A7H8MJA9-F1
#
_cell.length_a   1.000
_cell.length_b   1.000
_cell.length_c   1.000
_cell.angle_alpha   90.00
_cell.angle_beta   90.00
_cell.angle_gamma   90.00
#
_symmetry.space_group_name_H-M   'P 1'
#
loop_
_entity.id
_entity.type
_entity.pdbx_description
1 polymer ?
#
loop_
_entity_poly.entity_id
_entity_poly.type
_entity_poly.pdbx_seq_one_letter_code
_entity_poly.pdbx_strand_id
1 'polypeptide(L)'
;MTETLVKHAADATGPTGTGLRIGTAAYMATEQALCLPVTPAADAFALGDESYEFDLRAGEVVPAETSSWYPARCGNAFVPPEDADAFVAAGYVLGPADCERGLATEPVTDLPFEDLADGRPFCVRSPGRRETVIVRLVHAEAEEGPVTVVLSRCTWRG
;
A
#
# COMPACT_ATOMS: atom_id res chain seq x y z
N MET A 1 15.79 -17.59 41.68
CA MET A 1 16.44 -16.45 40.99
C MET A 1 17.25 -17.04 39.86
N THR A 2 16.72 -17.03 38.64
CA THR A 2 17.36 -17.58 37.44
C THR A 2 17.44 -16.49 36.40
N GLU A 3 18.65 -16.32 35.88
CA GLU A 3 19.07 -15.29 34.94
C GLU A 3 18.50 -15.47 33.53
N THR A 4 18.49 -14.32 32.84
CA THR A 4 17.92 -13.93 31.55
C THR A 4 18.47 -14.67 30.34
N LEU A 5 17.60 -14.89 29.33
CA LEU A 5 18.00 -14.97 27.92
C LEU A 5 16.88 -14.37 27.04
N VAL A 6 16.87 -13.03 26.95
CA VAL A 6 16.17 -12.31 25.89
C VAL A 6 17.09 -12.33 24.68
N LYS A 7 16.62 -12.98 23.61
CA LYS A 7 17.20 -12.92 22.28
C LYS A 7 16.61 -11.70 21.57
N HIS A 8 17.38 -10.60 21.51
CA HIS A 8 17.07 -9.49 20.63
C HIS A 8 17.54 -9.81 19.21
N ALA A 9 16.57 -9.99 18.32
CA ALA A 9 16.69 -9.81 16.88
C ALA A 9 15.55 -8.82 16.51
N ALA A 10 15.73 -7.72 15.80
CA ALA A 10 16.78 -7.35 14.86
C ALA A 10 17.28 -5.92 15.12
N ASP A 11 18.60 -5.78 15.11
CA ASP A 11 19.26 -4.51 14.89
C ASP A 11 19.29 -4.27 13.37
N ALA A 12 18.27 -3.60 12.86
CA ALA A 12 18.27 -3.02 11.51
C ALA A 12 17.98 -1.52 11.61
N THR A 13 18.65 -0.84 12.55
CA THR A 13 18.74 0.62 12.55
C THR A 13 20.14 1.01 12.05
N GLY A 14 20.40 0.75 10.77
CA GLY A 14 21.57 1.28 10.07
C GLY A 14 21.15 2.48 9.22
N PRO A 15 21.58 3.71 9.54
CA PRO A 15 21.24 4.89 8.74
C PRO A 15 22.02 4.84 7.43
N THR A 16 21.34 4.66 6.30
CA THR A 16 21.95 5.00 5.02
C THR A 16 22.12 6.50 4.98
N GLY A 17 23.38 6.95 4.85
CA GLY A 17 23.81 8.33 5.03
C GLY A 17 22.96 9.37 4.30
N THR A 18 22.79 10.53 4.96
CA THR A 18 21.76 11.57 4.75
C THR A 18 20.44 11.15 5.40
N GLY A 19 20.03 11.85 6.47
CA GLY A 19 18.81 11.57 7.26
C GLY A 19 17.52 11.74 6.48
N LEU A 20 17.32 10.92 5.45
CA LEU A 20 16.25 10.98 4.48
C LEU A 20 15.50 9.63 4.52
N ARG A 21 14.22 9.71 4.83
CA ARG A 21 13.35 8.56 5.02
C ARG A 21 12.90 8.03 3.66
N ILE A 22 12.90 6.72 3.51
CA ILE A 22 12.24 6.00 2.41
C ILE A 22 10.76 6.44 2.41
N GLY A 23 10.24 6.96 1.29
CA GLY A 23 8.86 7.47 1.17
C GLY A 23 8.68 8.96 0.83
N THR A 24 9.73 9.76 0.65
CA THR A 24 9.56 11.18 0.28
C THR A 24 9.37 11.35 -1.25
N ALA A 25 8.40 12.18 -1.68
CA ALA A 25 8.03 12.43 -3.10
C ALA A 25 9.18 12.81 -4.07
N ALA A 26 10.37 13.14 -3.56
CA ALA A 26 11.56 13.41 -4.35
C ALA A 26 12.15 12.17 -5.06
N TYR A 27 11.68 10.95 -4.73
CA TYR A 27 12.18 9.69 -5.27
C TYR A 27 11.15 8.86 -6.07
N MET A 28 10.05 9.48 -6.51
CA MET A 28 9.11 8.78 -7.40
C MET A 28 9.74 8.50 -8.77
N ALA A 29 9.70 7.24 -9.21
CA ALA A 29 10.08 6.89 -10.58
C ALA A 29 9.16 7.61 -11.58
N THR A 30 9.69 8.07 -12.71
CA THR A 30 8.94 8.86 -13.71
C THR A 30 7.72 8.10 -14.24
N GLU A 31 7.82 6.78 -14.36
CA GLU A 31 6.69 5.93 -14.70
C GLU A 31 5.55 5.98 -13.67
N GLN A 32 5.84 6.13 -12.38
CA GLN A 32 4.81 6.34 -11.36
C GLN A 32 4.15 7.70 -11.51
N ALA A 33 4.94 8.78 -11.66
CA ALA A 33 4.39 10.12 -11.86
C ALA A 33 3.48 10.23 -13.10
N LEU A 34 3.74 9.41 -14.12
CA LEU A 34 2.99 9.37 -15.37
C LEU A 34 1.95 8.25 -15.43
N CYS A 35 1.79 7.46 -14.36
CA CYS A 35 0.93 6.29 -14.30
C CYS A 35 1.16 5.28 -15.46
N LEU A 36 2.44 5.07 -15.78
CA LEU A 36 2.92 4.06 -16.71
C LEU A 36 3.16 2.73 -15.97
N PRO A 37 3.33 1.61 -16.69
CA PRO A 37 3.69 0.33 -16.09
C PRO A 37 4.94 0.48 -15.22
N VAL A 38 4.83 0.08 -13.97
CA VAL A 38 5.85 0.28 -12.95
C VAL A 38 6.85 -0.87 -12.96
N THR A 39 8.11 -0.55 -13.23
CA THR A 39 9.27 -1.44 -13.12
C THR A 39 9.75 -1.55 -11.67
N PRO A 40 10.59 -2.55 -11.30
CA PRO A 40 11.10 -2.74 -9.93
C PRO A 40 11.91 -1.57 -9.32
N ALA A 41 12.03 -0.42 -10.00
CA ALA A 41 12.53 0.83 -9.43
C ALA A 41 11.50 1.55 -8.51
N ALA A 42 10.35 0.91 -8.24
CA ALA A 42 9.29 1.44 -7.39
C ALA A 42 9.58 1.28 -5.90
N ASP A 43 9.12 2.24 -5.10
CA ASP A 43 9.14 2.14 -3.65
C ASP A 43 8.23 1.00 -3.17
N ALA A 44 8.82 0.02 -2.48
CA ALA A 44 8.10 -1.02 -1.76
C ALA A 44 7.96 -0.63 -0.29
N PHE A 45 6.76 -0.77 0.26
CA PHE A 45 6.42 -0.40 1.62
C PHE A 45 6.02 -1.64 2.41
N ALA A 46 6.53 -1.78 3.63
CA ALA A 46 6.21 -2.92 4.49
C ALA A 46 5.64 -2.46 5.82
N LEU A 47 4.52 -3.05 6.24
CA LEU A 47 3.99 -2.94 7.60
C LEU A 47 4.31 -4.23 8.36
N GLY A 48 4.64 -4.09 9.64
CA GLY A 48 5.01 -5.21 10.50
C GLY A 48 3.81 -5.98 11.05
N ASP A 49 2.73 -5.26 11.36
CA ASP A 49 1.51 -5.76 11.99
C ASP A 49 0.38 -4.72 11.84
N GLU A 50 -0.80 -5.02 12.41
CA GLU A 50 -2.04 -4.23 12.31
C GLU A 50 -1.99 -2.87 13.05
N SER A 51 -0.95 -2.61 13.87
CA SER A 51 -0.74 -1.31 14.52
C SER A 51 -0.30 -0.21 13.55
N TYR A 52 -0.14 -0.55 12.27
CA TYR A 52 0.28 0.35 11.19
C TYR A 52 -0.61 0.24 9.97
N GLU A 53 -0.64 1.31 9.18
CA GLU A 53 -1.37 1.42 7.92
C GLU A 53 -0.54 2.13 6.86
N PHE A 54 -0.95 2.00 5.60
CA PHE A 54 -0.31 2.70 4.49
C PHE A 54 -1.01 4.04 4.24
N ASP A 55 -0.40 5.16 4.59
CA ASP A 55 -0.92 6.47 4.21
C ASP A 55 -0.78 6.65 2.69
N LEU A 56 -1.91 6.58 1.98
CA LEU A 56 -1.95 6.68 0.53
C LEU A 56 -1.73 8.11 0.00
N ARG A 57 -1.85 9.13 0.86
CA ARG A 57 -1.64 10.54 0.52
C ARG A 57 -0.16 10.96 0.67
N ALA A 58 0.51 10.49 1.72
CA ALA A 58 1.93 10.72 1.96
C ALA A 58 2.79 9.70 1.20
N GLY A 59 2.37 8.44 1.19
CA GLY A 59 3.10 7.32 0.59
C GLY A 59 4.08 6.77 1.60
N GLU A 60 3.60 6.54 2.81
CA GLU A 60 4.41 6.18 3.98
C GLU A 60 3.65 5.15 4.82
N VAL A 61 4.38 4.41 5.65
CA VAL A 61 3.78 3.57 6.69
C VAL A 61 3.65 4.42 7.94
N VAL A 62 2.44 4.51 8.48
CA VAL A 62 2.12 5.34 9.65
C VAL A 62 1.42 4.49 10.71
N PRO A 63 1.39 4.91 11.99
CA PRO A 63 0.58 4.23 12.98
C PRO A 63 -0.88 4.17 12.55
N ALA A 64 -1.57 3.09 12.90
CA ALA A 64 -2.99 2.94 12.62
C ALA A 64 -3.81 4.11 13.19
N GLU A 65 -4.91 4.45 12.53
CA GLU A 65 -5.85 5.53 12.92
C GLU A 65 -5.27 6.94 12.77
N THR A 66 -4.15 7.12 12.04
CA THR A 66 -3.53 8.44 11.85
C THR A 66 -3.70 9.00 10.44
N SER A 67 -3.89 8.13 9.45
CA SER A 67 -4.21 8.50 8.08
C SER A 67 -5.72 8.56 7.87
N SER A 68 -6.13 9.52 7.04
CA SER A 68 -7.52 9.63 6.56
C SER A 68 -7.75 8.87 5.27
N TRP A 69 -6.70 8.31 4.66
CA TRP A 69 -6.80 7.56 3.42
C TRP A 69 -5.74 6.46 3.38
N TYR A 70 -6.20 5.24 3.68
CA TYR A 70 -5.35 4.07 3.84
C TYR A 70 -5.90 2.85 3.10
N PRO A 71 -5.10 1.78 3.03
CA PRO A 71 -5.57 0.48 3.47
C PRO A 71 -4.90 0.07 4.79
N ALA A 72 -5.70 -0.41 5.73
CA ALA A 72 -5.26 -1.03 6.98
C ALA A 72 -5.24 -2.55 6.79
N ARG A 73 -4.35 -3.24 7.49
CA ARG A 73 -4.41 -4.71 7.55
C ARG A 73 -5.48 -5.12 8.55
N CYS A 74 -6.30 -6.09 8.17
CA CYS A 74 -7.22 -6.79 9.05
C CYS A 74 -7.08 -8.30 8.77
N GLY A 75 -6.31 -9.01 9.59
CA GLY A 75 -5.94 -10.41 9.37
C GLY A 75 -5.32 -10.63 7.98
N ASN A 76 -6.04 -11.35 7.12
CA ASN A 76 -5.63 -11.73 5.77
C ASN A 76 -6.24 -10.84 4.67
N ALA A 77 -6.66 -9.63 5.01
CA ALA A 77 -7.22 -8.68 4.08
C ALA A 77 -6.68 -7.26 4.31
N PHE A 78 -6.83 -6.44 3.28
CA PHE A 78 -6.80 -4.99 3.44
C PHE A 78 -8.21 -4.43 3.55
N VAL A 79 -8.38 -3.43 4.42
CA VAL A 79 -9.62 -2.69 4.59
C VAL A 79 -9.33 -1.20 4.32
N PRO A 80 -9.93 -0.60 3.27
CA PRO A 80 -9.90 0.85 3.07
C PRO A 80 -10.80 1.56 4.11
N PRO A 81 -10.66 2.88 4.32
CA PRO A 81 -11.57 3.59 5.21
C PRO A 81 -13.00 3.54 4.64
N GLU A 82 -14.00 3.60 5.53
CA GLU A 82 -15.42 3.41 5.18
C GLU A 82 -15.96 4.36 4.10
N ASP A 83 -15.34 5.54 3.98
CA ASP A 83 -15.69 6.59 3.02
C ASP A 83 -14.80 6.60 1.75
N ALA A 84 -13.94 5.59 1.59
CA ALA A 84 -13.20 5.32 0.38
C ALA A 84 -13.82 4.16 -0.41
N ASP A 85 -13.70 4.23 -1.73
CA ASP A 85 -14.05 3.14 -2.63
C ASP A 85 -12.76 2.39 -3.01
N ALA A 86 -12.79 1.05 -3.03
CA ALA A 86 -11.71 0.24 -3.61
C ALA A 86 -12.22 -0.63 -4.76
N PHE A 87 -11.32 -1.08 -5.63
CA PHE A 87 -11.63 -1.99 -6.75
C PHE A 87 -10.44 -2.91 -7.04
N VAL A 88 -10.69 -4.21 -7.17
CA VAL A 88 -9.70 -5.21 -7.57
C VAL A 88 -9.75 -5.41 -9.08
N ALA A 89 -8.60 -5.33 -9.75
CA ALA A 89 -8.54 -5.58 -11.19
C ALA A 89 -8.95 -7.02 -11.53
N ALA A 90 -9.57 -7.23 -12.69
CA ALA A 90 -9.80 -8.58 -13.20
C ALA A 90 -8.51 -9.27 -13.73
N GLY A 91 -7.41 -8.53 -13.91
CA GLY A 91 -6.15 -9.02 -14.46
C GLY A 91 -4.93 -8.24 -13.95
N TYR A 92 -3.74 -8.58 -14.45
CA TYR A 92 -2.46 -8.06 -13.93
C TYR A 92 -2.12 -6.63 -14.35
N VAL A 93 -2.75 -6.13 -15.41
CA VAL A 93 -2.61 -4.75 -15.88
C VAL A 93 -3.86 -4.00 -15.47
N LEU A 94 -3.67 -2.90 -14.74
CA LEU A 94 -4.73 -2.01 -14.32
C LEU A 94 -4.32 -0.60 -14.70
N GLY A 95 -5.03 -0.04 -15.66
CA GLY A 95 -4.87 1.36 -16.05
C GLY A 95 -5.78 2.29 -15.25
N PRO A 96 -5.55 3.62 -15.32
CA PRO A 96 -6.40 4.62 -14.68
C PRO A 96 -7.87 4.52 -15.05
N ALA A 97 -8.18 4.38 -16.35
CA ALA A 97 -9.55 4.32 -16.83
C ALA A 97 -10.29 3.06 -16.35
N ASP A 98 -9.57 1.95 -16.20
CA ASP A 98 -10.12 0.71 -15.64
C ASP A 98 -10.43 0.87 -14.15
N CYS A 99 -9.56 1.56 -13.41
CA CYS A 99 -9.82 1.93 -12.03
C CYS A 99 -11.05 2.79 -11.88
N GLU A 100 -11.17 3.89 -12.64
CA GLU A 100 -12.32 4.77 -12.54
C GLU A 100 -13.63 4.04 -12.83
N ARG A 101 -13.64 3.22 -13.89
CA ARG A 101 -14.79 2.42 -14.27
C ARG A 101 -15.13 1.41 -13.18
N GLY A 102 -14.16 0.63 -12.71
CA GLY A 102 -14.37 -0.38 -11.67
C GLY A 102 -14.86 0.22 -10.36
N LEU A 103 -14.22 1.31 -9.90
CA LEU A 103 -14.65 2.06 -8.72
C LEU A 103 -16.04 2.71 -8.86
N ALA A 104 -16.56 2.88 -10.08
CA ALA A 104 -17.89 3.41 -10.32
C ALA A 104 -18.96 2.32 -10.43
N THR A 105 -18.58 1.10 -10.83
CA THR A 105 -19.52 0.00 -11.10
C THR A 105 -19.55 -1.06 -10.01
N GLU A 106 -18.40 -1.38 -9.43
CA GLU A 106 -18.19 -2.56 -8.57
C GLU A 106 -17.22 -2.22 -7.43
N PRO A 107 -17.52 -1.23 -6.56
CA PRO A 107 -16.68 -0.93 -5.42
C PRO A 107 -16.70 -2.09 -4.41
N VAL A 108 -15.54 -2.37 -3.82
CA VAL A 108 -15.36 -3.33 -2.74
C VAL A 108 -14.91 -2.63 -1.47
N THR A 109 -15.29 -3.18 -0.32
CA THR A 109 -14.93 -2.68 1.02
C THR A 109 -13.95 -3.59 1.74
N ASP A 110 -13.62 -4.73 1.14
CA ASP A 110 -12.70 -5.73 1.67
C ASP A 110 -11.84 -6.25 0.52
N LEU A 111 -10.57 -6.50 0.79
CA LEU A 111 -9.55 -6.84 -0.19
C LEU A 111 -8.76 -8.04 0.34
N PRO A 112 -9.32 -9.24 0.28
CA PRO A 112 -8.66 -10.44 0.81
C PRO A 112 -7.40 -10.74 -0.01
N PHE A 113 -6.33 -11.16 0.66
CA PHE A 113 -5.03 -11.35 0.01
C PHE A 113 -5.04 -12.42 -1.09
N GLU A 114 -6.00 -13.36 -1.05
CA GLU A 114 -6.20 -14.34 -2.12
C GLU A 114 -6.62 -13.70 -3.44
N ASP A 115 -7.43 -12.64 -3.40
CA ASP A 115 -7.85 -11.90 -4.59
C ASP A 115 -6.72 -11.02 -5.14
N LEU A 116 -5.73 -10.71 -4.29
CA LEU A 116 -4.56 -9.91 -4.62
C LEU A 116 -3.33 -10.77 -4.98
N ALA A 117 -3.44 -12.09 -4.83
CA ALA A 117 -2.37 -13.04 -5.09
C ALA A 117 -1.83 -12.91 -6.51
N ASP A 118 -0.60 -13.37 -6.72
CA ASP A 118 0.13 -13.26 -7.98
C ASP A 118 0.34 -11.81 -8.47
N GLY A 119 0.31 -10.84 -7.54
CA GLY A 119 0.56 -9.42 -7.84
C GLY A 119 -0.60 -8.73 -8.55
N ARG A 120 -1.83 -9.22 -8.35
CA ARG A 120 -3.03 -8.59 -8.89
C ARG A 120 -3.20 -7.20 -8.26
N PRO A 121 -3.27 -6.14 -9.08
CA PRO A 121 -3.41 -4.79 -8.56
C PRO A 121 -4.85 -4.51 -8.12
N PHE A 122 -4.98 -3.63 -7.14
CA PHE A 122 -6.24 -2.98 -6.80
C PHE A 122 -6.03 -1.47 -6.78
N CYS A 123 -7.12 -0.71 -6.79
CA CYS A 123 -7.04 0.72 -6.53
C CYS A 123 -7.95 1.15 -5.41
N VAL A 124 -7.53 2.21 -4.74
CA VAL A 124 -8.29 2.89 -3.70
C VAL A 124 -8.48 4.33 -4.15
N ARG A 125 -9.71 4.83 -4.06
CA ARG A 125 -10.08 6.22 -4.36
C ARG A 125 -10.16 6.99 -3.06
N SER A 126 -9.62 8.22 -3.05
CA SER A 126 -9.65 9.06 -1.85
C SER A 126 -11.07 9.39 -1.43
N PRO A 127 -11.32 9.59 -0.12
CA PRO A 127 -12.49 10.33 0.34
C PRO A 127 -12.64 11.63 -0.45
N GLY A 128 -13.84 11.88 -0.99
CA GLY A 128 -14.11 13.02 -1.86
C GLY A 128 -13.73 12.86 -3.34
N ARG A 129 -13.25 11.67 -3.77
CA ARG A 129 -13.08 11.25 -5.18
C ARG A 129 -12.12 12.12 -6.02
N ARG A 130 -11.05 12.60 -5.40
CA ARG A 130 -10.09 13.52 -6.06
C ARG A 130 -8.81 12.84 -6.48
N GLU A 131 -8.45 11.75 -5.81
CA GLU A 131 -7.19 11.05 -6.00
C GLU A 131 -7.43 9.55 -6.06
N THR A 132 -6.57 8.82 -6.76
CA THR A 132 -6.63 7.36 -6.84
C THR A 132 -5.21 6.80 -6.84
N VAL A 133 -5.00 5.75 -6.05
CA VAL A 133 -3.72 5.02 -5.97
C VAL A 133 -3.96 3.59 -6.41
N ILE A 134 -3.04 3.08 -7.22
CA ILE A 134 -2.96 1.66 -7.56
C ILE A 134 -1.97 1.00 -6.61
N VAL A 135 -2.40 -0.07 -5.96
CA VAL A 135 -1.64 -0.84 -4.98
C VAL A 135 -1.44 -2.26 -5.52
N ARG A 136 -0.24 -2.81 -5.31
CA ARG A 136 0.06 -4.22 -5.59
C ARG A 136 0.59 -4.87 -4.33
N LEU A 137 -0.03 -5.97 -3.94
CA LEU A 137 0.52 -6.85 -2.91
C LEU A 137 1.73 -7.60 -3.49
N VAL A 138 2.90 -7.43 -2.87
CA VAL A 138 4.12 -8.14 -3.23
C VAL A 138 4.28 -9.39 -2.37
N HIS A 139 4.00 -9.23 -1.08
CA HIS A 139 4.16 -10.31 -0.11
C HIS A 139 3.19 -10.11 1.05
N ALA A 140 2.61 -11.19 1.53
CA ALA A 140 1.85 -11.24 2.77
C ALA A 140 2.22 -12.50 3.54
N GLU A 141 2.66 -12.33 4.78
CA GLU A 141 2.64 -13.42 5.74
C GLU A 141 1.24 -13.58 6.32
N ALA A 142 0.89 -14.79 6.77
CA ALA A 142 -0.42 -15.08 7.33
C ALA A 142 -0.66 -14.32 8.66
N GLU A 143 -1.94 -14.12 9.00
CA GLU A 143 -2.43 -13.59 10.28
C GLU A 143 -1.87 -12.20 10.63
N GLU A 144 -0.81 -12.14 11.44
CA GLU A 144 -0.23 -10.91 11.99
C GLU A 144 1.20 -10.63 11.47
N GLY A 145 1.70 -11.43 10.53
CA GLY A 145 3.06 -11.28 10.01
C GLY A 145 3.26 -10.01 9.15
N PRO A 146 4.45 -9.74 8.59
CA PRO A 146 4.64 -8.56 7.76
C PRO A 146 3.89 -8.64 6.42
N VAL A 147 3.51 -7.49 5.87
CA VAL A 147 2.95 -7.36 4.52
C VAL A 147 3.69 -6.26 3.77
N THR A 148 4.00 -6.52 2.49
CA THR A 148 4.71 -5.61 1.60
C THR A 148 3.87 -5.27 0.37
N VAL A 149 3.77 -3.98 0.05
CA VAL A 149 3.06 -3.47 -1.13
C VAL A 149 3.95 -2.55 -1.97
N VAL A 150 3.60 -2.40 -3.24
CA VAL A 150 4.08 -1.30 -4.09
C VAL A 150 2.91 -0.36 -4.36
N LEU A 151 3.14 0.93 -4.14
CA LEU A 151 2.15 2.00 -4.36
C LEU A 151 2.50 2.76 -5.65
N SER A 152 1.52 3.00 -6.50
CA SER A 152 1.65 3.79 -7.72
C SER A 152 0.61 4.91 -7.73
N ARG A 153 1.07 6.16 -7.63
CA ARG A 153 0.19 7.35 -7.66
C ARG A 153 -0.08 7.77 -9.09
N CYS A 154 -1.34 8.00 -9.43
CA CYS A 154 -1.71 8.50 -10.74
C CYS A 154 -2.27 9.92 -10.58
N THR A 155 -1.52 10.93 -11.01
CA THR A 155 -2.04 12.31 -11.07
C THR A 155 -2.79 12.47 -12.39
N TRP A 156 -4.11 12.56 -12.34
CA TRP A 156 -4.92 12.76 -13.54
C TRP A 156 -4.69 14.17 -14.08
N ARG A 157 -4.16 14.29 -15.30
CA ARG A 157 -4.30 15.53 -16.09
C ARG A 157 -5.49 15.31 -17.01
N GLY A 158 -6.55 16.05 -16.75
CA GLY A 158 -7.71 16.13 -17.64
C GLY A 158 -7.33 16.62 -19.03
#